data_AF-A0A1D6GSY2-F1
#
_entry.id   AF-A0A1D6GSY2-F1
#
_cell.length_a   1.000
_cell.length_b   1.000
_cell.length_c   1.000
_cell.angle_alpha   90.00
_cell.angle_beta   90.00
_cell.angle_gamma   90.00
#
_symmetry.space_group_name_H-M   'P 1'
#
loop_
_entity.id
_entity.type
_entity.pdbx_description
1 polymer ?
#
loop_
_entity_poly.entity_id
_entity_poly.type
_entity_poly.pdbx_seq_one_letter_code
_entity_poly.pdbx_strand_id
1 'polypeptide(L)' 'MSITWTGEKKLYMQEIMDAVNNSGKFDTKFGGFTGTDGPLGKRMENSKTRAEIGWEPKYPSFTKILDISS' A
#
# COMPACT_ATOMS: atom_id res chain seq x y z
N MET A 1 4.49 7.59 6.97
CA MET A 1 4.78 6.90 5.69
C MET A 1 3.42 6.40 5.14
N SER A 2 3.10 6.33 3.84
CA SER A 2 1.85 5.71 3.32
C SER A 2 2.03 5.07 1.93
N ILE A 3 1.77 3.76 1.74
CA ILE A 3 1.70 3.16 0.37
C ILE A 3 0.24 3.25 -0.05
N THR A 4 -0.03 3.82 -1.22
CA THR A 4 -1.39 3.88 -1.75
C THR A 4 -1.43 3.18 -3.09
N TRP A 5 -2.30 2.18 -3.17
CA TRP A 5 -2.73 1.54 -4.40
C TRP A 5 -3.92 2.33 -4.95
N THR A 6 -4.07 2.33 -6.27
CA THR A 6 -5.02 3.22 -6.97
C THR A 6 -6.46 2.94 -6.58
N GLY A 7 -7.08 3.90 -5.89
CA GLY A 7 -8.53 4.02 -5.80
C GLY A 7 -9.10 4.03 -4.40
N GLU A 8 -8.39 3.50 -3.39
CA GLU A 8 -8.93 3.42 -2.03
C GLU A 8 -8.01 3.97 -0.95
N LYS A 9 -8.66 4.31 0.18
CA LYS A 9 -8.18 4.79 1.49
C LYS A 9 -6.67 5.00 1.61
N LYS A 10 -6.26 6.21 2.04
CA LYS A 10 -4.88 6.48 2.48
C LYS A 10 -4.47 5.43 3.50
N LEU A 11 -3.59 4.52 3.11
CA LEU A 11 -2.98 3.53 3.99
C LEU A 11 -1.64 4.07 4.45
N TYR A 12 -1.53 4.41 5.73
CA TYR A 12 -0.26 4.72 6.37
C TYR A 12 0.59 3.43 6.41
N MET A 13 1.92 3.52 6.36
CA MET A 13 2.77 2.32 6.28
C MET A 13 2.78 1.54 7.57
N GLN A 14 2.36 2.15 8.68
CA GLN A 14 1.98 1.37 9.85
C GLN A 14 0.82 0.42 9.52
N GLU A 15 -0.30 0.92 8.98
CA GLU A 15 -1.45 0.07 8.61
C GLU A 15 -1.08 -1.04 7.60
N ILE A 16 -0.11 -0.78 6.73
CA ILE A 16 0.42 -1.77 5.77
C ILE A 16 1.25 -2.83 6.49
N MET A 17 2.15 -2.42 7.36
CA MET A 17 2.97 -3.35 8.13
C MET A 17 2.12 -4.16 9.11
N ASP A 18 1.06 -3.56 9.66
CA ASP A 18 0.07 -4.26 10.47
C ASP A 18 -0.66 -5.31 9.64
N ALA A 19 -1.09 -4.96 8.41
CA ALA A 19 -1.70 -5.92 7.48
C ALA A 19 -0.74 -7.06 7.11
N VAL A 20 0.55 -6.76 6.86
CA VAL A 20 1.59 -7.77 6.60
C VAL A 20 1.76 -8.70 7.80
N ASN A 21 1.92 -8.14 9.00
CA ASN A 21 2.08 -8.90 10.24
C ASN A 21 0.86 -9.78 10.54
N ASN A 22 -0.34 -9.32 10.21
CA ASN A 22 -1.59 -10.05 10.43
C ASN A 22 -1.92 -11.06 9.32
N SER A 23 -1.27 -10.96 8.16
CA SER A 23 -1.55 -11.83 7.01
C SER A 23 -1.17 -13.31 7.21
N GLY A 24 -0.27 -13.60 8.15
CA GLY A 24 0.31 -14.94 8.33
C GLY A 24 1.17 -15.42 7.16
N LYS A 25 1.41 -14.58 6.14
CA LYS A 25 2.24 -14.93 4.96
C LYS A 25 3.74 -14.86 5.22
N PHE A 26 4.16 -14.29 6.34
CA PHE A 26 5.55 -14.05 6.69
C PHE A 26 5.81 -14.43 8.14
N ASP A 27 6.90 -15.16 8.38
CA ASP A 27 7.30 -15.62 9.72
C ASP A 27 7.89 -14.49 10.57
N THR A 28 8.55 -13.52 9.92
CA THR A 28 9.19 -12.38 10.59
C THR A 28 8.17 -11.27 10.86
N LYS A 29 8.21 -10.70 12.07
CA LYS A 29 7.40 -9.53 12.42
C LYS A 29 8.15 -8.23 12.14
N PHE A 30 7.45 -7.25 11.59
CA PHE A 30 7.97 -5.91 11.41
C PHE A 30 8.20 -5.24 12.77
N GLY A 31 9.44 -4.79 13.03
CA GLY A 31 9.87 -4.23 14.32
C GLY A 31 9.56 -2.73 14.52
N GLY A 32 9.05 -2.04 13.50
CA GLY A 32 8.76 -0.60 13.56
C GLY A 32 9.65 0.24 12.66
N PHE A 33 9.20 1.45 12.34
CA PHE A 33 10.00 2.44 11.62
C PHE A 33 10.99 3.12 12.56
N THR A 34 12.22 3.34 12.10
CA THR A 34 13.31 3.93 12.91
C THR A 34 13.39 5.45 12.82
N GLY A 35 12.51 6.10 12.05
CA GLY A 35 12.49 7.55 11.91
C GLY A 35 11.17 8.09 11.34
N THR A 36 10.75 9.25 11.83
CA THR A 36 9.49 9.92 11.47
C THR A 36 9.70 11.23 10.70
N ASP A 37 10.92 11.76 10.69
CA ASP A 37 11.18 13.18 10.35
C ASP A 37 11.76 13.37 8.93
N GLY A 38 11.74 12.32 8.12
CA GLY A 38 12.16 12.35 6.72
C GLY A 38 11.08 12.90 5.78
N PRO A 39 11.45 13.31 4.54
CA PRO A 39 10.50 13.75 3.54
C PRO A 39 9.45 12.67 3.27
N LEU A 40 8.17 13.07 3.25
CA LEU A 40 7.07 12.17 2.96
C LEU A 40 7.15 11.64 1.53
N GLY A 41 6.84 10.35 1.36
CA GLY A 41 6.80 9.72 0.04
C GLY A 41 5.78 10.39 -0.90
N LYS A 42 6.01 10.26 -2.22
CA LYS A 42 5.13 10.83 -3.25
C LYS A 42 3.97 9.89 -3.57
N ARG A 43 2.79 10.46 -3.79
CA ARG A 43 1.62 9.73 -4.31
C ARG A 43 1.67 9.71 -5.85
N MET A 44 1.40 8.55 -6.44
CA MET A 44 1.17 8.44 -7.87
C MET A 44 -0.30 8.74 -8.21
N GLU A 45 -0.50 9.58 -9.23
CA GLU A 45 -1.79 9.88 -9.84
C GLU A 45 -1.87 9.03 -11.13
N ASN A 46 -2.93 8.23 -11.30
CA ASN A 46 -3.06 7.27 -12.41
C ASN A 46 -4.29 7.52 -13.29
N SER A 47 -5.01 8.64 -13.10
CA SER A 47 -6.18 8.99 -13.91
C SER A 47 -5.79 9.21 -15.35
N LYS A 48 -4.65 9.87 -15.60
CA LYS A 48 -4.17 10.13 -16.97
C LYS A 48 -3.85 8.84 -17.72
N THR A 49 -3.08 7.93 -17.11
CA THR A 49 -2.73 6.65 -17.75
C THR A 49 -3.93 5.74 -17.94
N ARG A 50 -4.89 5.76 -17.00
CA ARG A 50 -6.16 5.05 -17.18
C ARG A 50 -6.98 5.62 -18.35
N ALA A 51 -7.06 6.94 -18.48
CA ALA A 51 -7.83 7.59 -19.54
C ALA A 51 -7.19 7.43 -20.94
N GLU A 52 -5.87 7.54 -21.03
CA GLU A 52 -5.17 7.58 -22.34
C GLU A 52 -4.86 6.19 -22.90
N ILE A 53 -4.49 5.24 -22.04
CA ILE A 53 -4.03 3.91 -22.47
C ILE A 53 -4.81 2.77 -21.83
N GLY A 54 -5.91 3.06 -21.12
CA GLY A 54 -6.73 2.04 -20.47
C GLY A 54 -6.00 1.30 -19.35
N TRP A 55 -4.94 1.89 -18.79
CA TRP A 55 -4.11 1.20 -17.81
C TRP A 55 -4.84 1.00 -16.48
N GLU A 56 -4.84 -0.24 -16.01
CA GLU A 56 -5.31 -0.62 -14.68
C GLU A 56 -4.31 -1.55 -13.99
N PRO A 57 -4.10 -1.40 -12.67
CA PRO A 57 -3.23 -2.30 -11.95
C PRO A 57 -3.88 -3.66 -11.77
N LYS A 58 -3.07 -4.72 -11.87
CA LYS A 58 -3.49 -6.10 -11.59
C LYS A 58 -4.09 -6.29 -10.19
N TYR A 59 -3.64 -5.49 -9.22
CA TYR A 59 -4.16 -5.48 -7.86
C TYR A 59 -4.65 -4.07 -7.51
N PRO A 60 -5.95 -3.88 -7.23
CA PRO A 60 -6.51 -2.56 -6.95
C PRO A 60 -6.13 -2.02 -5.56
N SER A 61 -5.74 -2.90 -4.64
CA SER A 61 -5.38 -2.55 -3.27
C SER A 61 -4.20 -3.38 -2.74
N PHE A 62 -3.57 -2.91 -1.66
CA PHE A 62 -2.54 -3.67 -0.97
C PHE A 62 -3.10 -4.93 -0.29
N THR A 63 -4.30 -4.84 0.29
CA THR A 63 -4.97 -6.00 0.93
C THR A 63 -5.22 -7.12 -0.08
N LYS A 64 -5.52 -6.77 -1.35
CA LYS A 64 -5.70 -7.76 -2.41
C LYS A 64 -4.41 -8.51 -2.76
N ILE A 65 -3.24 -7.88 -2.62
CA ILE A 65 -1.94 -8.54 -2.79
C ILE A 65 -1.72 -9.57 -1.68
N LEU A 66 -2.08 -9.18 -0.45
CA LEU A 66 -1.98 -10.05 0.70
C LEU A 66 -3.12 -11.07 0.77
N ASP A 67 -4.09 -11.02 -0.14
CA ASP A 67 -5.28 -11.88 -0.16
C ASP A 67 -6.03 -11.92 1.17
N ILE A 68 -6.12 -10.75 1.81
CA ILE A 68 -6.84 -10.57 3.08
C ILE A 68 -8.16 -9.87 2.75
N SER A 69 -9.27 -10.32 3.34
CA SER A 69 -10.54 -9.58 3.24
C SER A 69 -10.39 -8.22 3.92
N SER A 70 -10.75 -7.16 3.19
CA SER A 70 -10.70 -5.77 3.67
C SER A 70 -11.72 -5.47 4.75
#